data_AF-A0AAV4BZC0-F1
#
_entry.id   AF-A0AAV4BZC0-F1
#
_cell.length_a   1.000
_cell.length_b   1.000
_cell.length_c   1.000
_cell.angle_alpha   90.00
_cell.angle_beta   90.00
_cell.angle_gamma   90.00
#
_symmetry.space_group_name_H-M   'P 1'
#
loop_
_entity.id
_entity.type
_entity.pdbx_description
1 polymer ?
#
loop_
_entity_poly.entity_id
_entity_poly.type
_entity_poly.pdbx_seq_one_letter_code
_entity_poly.pdbx_strand_id
1 'polypeptide(L)'
;MKAVRTFNRSTEEMSRAIWAGYYHSVSTKEQPQHDLCPDTWCWYQRAKQTRPVDPAMHERHQSTFLNQDVALHVRHIYERLTDPSLLSRCLLGKTQNANESLHSVIWAKCPKHTFSGLHRV
;
A
#
# COMPACT_ATOMS: atom_id res chain seq x y z
N MET A 1 2.26 4.41 -3.95
CA MET A 1 1.90 3.35 -2.99
C MET A 1 2.08 1.98 -3.67
N LYS A 2 3.13 1.21 -3.31
CA LYS A 2 3.42 -0.13 -3.88
C LYS A 2 3.10 -1.27 -2.91
N ALA A 3 2.25 -1.04 -1.90
CA ALA A 3 2.06 -1.99 -0.80
C ALA A 3 1.41 -3.33 -1.21
N VAL A 4 0.60 -3.35 -2.27
CA VAL A 4 -0.15 -4.56 -2.69
C VAL A 4 0.51 -5.32 -3.86
N ARG A 5 1.55 -4.76 -4.49
CA ARG A 5 2.19 -5.35 -5.68
C ARG A 5 3.50 -6.09 -5.39
N THR A 6 4.07 -5.96 -4.19
CA THR A 6 5.20 -6.77 -3.75
C THR A 6 4.68 -8.11 -3.25
N PHE A 7 5.18 -9.21 -3.81
CA PHE A 7 4.92 -10.57 -3.35
C PHE A 7 5.36 -10.70 -1.89
N ASN A 8 4.42 -10.50 -0.97
CA ASN A 8 4.65 -10.73 0.46
C ASN A 8 4.57 -12.23 0.70
N ARG A 9 5.59 -12.80 1.36
CA ARG A 9 5.74 -14.25 1.47
C ARG A 9 4.82 -14.84 2.55
N SER A 10 4.31 -14.00 3.44
CA SER A 10 3.39 -14.41 4.50
C SER A 10 2.37 -13.33 4.88
N THR A 11 1.32 -13.74 5.61
CA THR A 11 0.30 -12.85 6.18
C THR A 11 0.88 -11.88 7.20
N GLU A 12 1.91 -12.29 7.93
CA GLU A 12 2.58 -11.48 8.94
C GLU A 12 3.38 -10.35 8.30
N GLU A 13 4.11 -10.64 7.21
CA GLU A 13 4.83 -9.62 6.43
C GLU A 13 3.86 -8.58 5.85
N MET A 14 2.73 -9.02 5.30
CA MET A 14 1.66 -8.13 4.82
C MET A 14 1.12 -7.23 5.92
N SER A 15 0.78 -7.82 7.07
CA SER A 15 0.26 -7.10 8.22
C SER A 15 1.24 -6.05 8.70
N ARG A 16 2.52 -6.41 8.85
CA ARG A 16 3.60 -5.47 9.23
C ARG A 16 3.73 -4.32 8.23
N ALA A 17 3.70 -4.61 6.92
CA ALA A 17 3.80 -3.58 5.89
C ALA A 17 2.60 -2.62 5.88
N ILE A 18 1.39 -3.14 6.12
CA ILE A 18 0.18 -2.31 6.25
C ILE A 18 0.27 -1.43 7.50
N TRP A 19 0.60 -2.01 8.67
CA TRP A 19 0.77 -1.27 9.91
C TRP A 19 1.91 -0.24 9.85
N ALA A 20 2.97 -0.49 9.09
CA ALA A 20 4.02 0.49 8.84
C ALA A 20 3.46 1.80 8.25
N GLY A 21 2.46 1.72 7.38
CA GLY A 21 1.77 2.90 6.85
C GLY A 21 1.04 3.69 7.93
N TYR A 22 0.26 3.01 8.78
CA TYR A 22 -0.46 3.65 9.88
C TYR A 22 0.50 4.35 10.86
N TYR A 23 1.51 3.62 11.34
CA TYR A 23 2.47 4.13 12.31
C TYR A 23 3.33 5.26 11.76
N HIS A 24 3.73 5.17 10.49
CA HIS A 24 4.37 6.29 9.81
C HIS A 24 3.47 7.54 9.79
N SER A 25 2.16 7.36 9.59
CA SER A 25 1.22 8.46 9.50
C SER A 25 0.90 9.14 10.83
N VAL A 26 1.04 8.44 11.95
CA VAL A 26 0.79 8.99 13.30
C VAL A 26 2.07 9.33 14.07
N SER A 27 3.24 9.07 13.47
CA SER A 27 4.55 9.38 14.05
C SER A 27 4.66 10.87 14.36
N THR A 28 5.33 11.25 15.45
CA THR A 28 5.68 12.65 15.72
C THR A 28 7.16 12.75 16.06
N LYS A 29 7.67 13.96 16.25
CA LYS A 29 9.05 14.16 16.72
C LYS A 29 9.26 13.59 18.13
N GLU A 30 8.28 13.79 19.02
CA GLU A 30 8.33 13.33 20.40
C GLU A 30 8.11 11.82 20.48
N GLN A 31 7.33 11.26 19.56
CA GLN A 31 6.97 9.84 19.50
C GLN A 31 7.20 9.29 18.08
N PRO A 32 8.46 9.01 17.69
CA PRO A 32 8.76 8.49 16.37
C PRO A 32 8.33 7.02 16.25
N GLN A 33 7.48 6.70 15.26
CA GLN A 33 6.90 5.35 15.06
C GLN A 33 7.29 4.76 13.70
N HIS A 34 8.59 4.60 13.46
CA HIS A 34 9.14 4.14 12.16
C HIS A 34 9.63 2.70 12.15
N ASP A 35 9.48 1.94 13.24
CA ASP A 35 10.10 0.62 13.40
C ASP A 35 9.67 -0.41 12.36
N LEU A 36 8.46 -0.29 11.82
CA LEU A 36 7.96 -1.17 10.75
C LEU A 36 8.25 -0.67 9.34
N CYS A 37 8.74 0.57 9.21
CA CYS A 37 8.98 1.18 7.91
C CYS A 37 10.28 0.66 7.26
N PRO A 38 10.29 0.37 5.96
CA PRO A 38 11.53 0.18 5.20
C PRO A 38 12.15 1.53 4.80
N ASP A 39 13.47 1.54 4.66
CA ASP A 39 14.32 2.66 4.21
C ASP A 39 14.03 3.14 2.76
N THR A 40 13.47 2.25 1.93
CA THR A 40 13.13 2.53 0.52
C THR A 40 12.19 3.71 0.35
N TRP A 41 11.29 3.96 1.31
CA TRP A 41 10.37 5.09 1.28
C TRP A 41 10.33 5.91 2.56
N CYS A 42 10.73 5.35 3.71
CA CYS A 42 10.76 6.10 4.96
C CYS A 42 12.05 6.91 5.08
N TRP A 43 11.89 8.23 5.03
CA TRP A 43 13.00 9.17 5.20
C TRP A 43 13.72 8.98 6.54
N TYR A 44 12.99 8.79 7.64
CA TYR A 44 13.57 8.64 8.98
C TYR A 44 14.54 7.45 9.06
N GLN A 45 14.14 6.30 8.52
CA GLN A 45 14.98 5.10 8.48
C GLN A 45 16.23 5.31 7.60
N ARG A 46 16.09 6.03 6.48
CA ARG A 46 17.21 6.37 5.61
C ARG A 46 18.20 7.32 6.27
N ALA A 47 17.70 8.35 6.96
CA ALA A 47 18.51 9.30 7.71
C ALA A 47 19.28 8.60 8.84
N LYS A 48 18.64 7.66 9.55
CA LYS A 48 19.30 6.86 10.60
C LYS A 48 20.50 6.05 10.08
N GLN A 49 20.46 5.61 8.82
CA GLN A 49 21.53 4.84 8.19
C GLN A 49 22.58 5.71 7.50
N THR A 50 22.23 6.94 7.10
CA THR A 50 23.08 7.84 6.30
C THR A 50 23.58 9.01 7.13
N ARG A 51 24.88 9.05 7.46
CA ARG A 51 25.53 10.28 7.97
C ARG A 51 25.64 11.29 6.81
N PRO A 52 25.30 12.58 6.94
CA PRO A 52 25.20 13.41 8.15
C PRO A 52 23.77 13.90 8.49
N VAL A 53 22.72 13.21 8.04
CA VAL A 53 21.34 13.72 8.18
C VAL A 53 20.82 13.40 9.59
N ASP A 54 20.48 14.42 10.37
CA ASP A 54 19.87 14.25 11.69
C ASP A 54 18.43 13.75 11.55
N PRO A 55 18.09 12.54 12.03
CA PRO A 55 16.72 12.00 12.00
C PRO A 55 15.72 12.88 12.77
N ALA A 56 16.17 13.77 13.67
CA ALA A 56 15.31 14.71 14.39
C ALA A 56 14.68 15.77 13.47
N MET A 57 15.14 15.92 12.22
CA MET A 57 14.47 16.75 11.19
C MET A 57 13.21 16.09 10.58
N HIS A 58 12.74 14.98 11.18
CA HIS A 58 11.63 14.15 10.73
C HIS A 58 10.37 14.94 10.30
N GLU A 59 9.94 15.95 11.07
CA GLU A 59 8.70 16.69 10.79
C GLU A 59 8.70 17.40 9.43
N ARG A 60 9.86 17.92 8.99
CA ARG A 60 9.98 18.59 7.68
C ARG A 60 9.81 17.64 6.51
N HIS A 61 9.95 16.34 6.77
CA HIS A 61 9.90 15.28 5.77
C HIS A 61 8.72 14.32 5.99
N GLN A 62 7.89 14.58 7.00
CA GLN A 62 6.69 13.81 7.26
C GLN A 62 5.57 14.28 6.33
N SER A 63 5.51 13.65 5.16
CA SER A 63 4.53 14.00 4.11
C SER A 63 3.12 13.48 4.39
N THR A 64 2.92 12.66 5.43
CA THR A 64 1.65 12.02 5.71
C THR A 64 1.41 12.09 7.21
N PHE A 65 0.78 13.17 7.67
CA PHE A 65 0.39 13.33 9.07
C PHE A 65 -1.12 13.10 9.20
N LEU A 66 -1.50 12.14 10.06
CA LEU A 66 -2.88 11.96 10.50
C LEU A 66 -3.04 12.58 11.87
N ASN A 67 -4.03 13.46 12.01
CA ASN A 67 -4.46 13.96 13.31
C ASN A 67 -4.90 12.77 14.21
N GLN A 68 -4.63 12.87 15.51
CA GLN A 68 -4.88 11.80 16.48
C GLN A 68 -6.35 11.34 16.52
N ASP A 69 -7.31 12.25 16.43
CA ASP A 69 -8.74 11.92 16.45
C ASP A 69 -9.12 11.11 15.21
N VAL A 70 -8.61 11.51 14.04
CA VAL A 70 -8.81 10.79 12.78
C VAL A 70 -8.10 9.43 12.81
N ALA A 71 -6.89 9.39 13.37
CA ALA A 71 -6.10 8.18 13.47
C ALA A 71 -6.83 7.09 14.26
N LEU A 72 -7.50 7.44 15.36
CA LEU A 72 -8.31 6.50 16.15
C LEU A 72 -9.42 5.86 15.31
N HIS A 73 -10.13 6.67 14.51
CA HIS A 73 -11.18 6.14 13.63
C HIS A 73 -10.62 5.28 12.49
N VAL A 74 -9.50 5.70 11.90
CA VAL A 74 -8.85 5.00 10.79
C VAL A 74 -8.19 3.70 11.26
N ARG A 75 -7.75 3.61 12.53
CA ARG A 75 -7.13 2.41 13.10
C ARG A 75 -7.98 1.16 12.89
N HIS A 76 -9.29 1.24 13.09
CA HIS A 76 -10.20 0.11 12.89
C HIS A 76 -10.21 -0.41 11.44
N ILE A 77 -9.96 0.48 10.47
CA ILE A 77 -9.79 0.10 9.06
C ILE A 77 -8.52 -0.72 8.91
N TYR A 78 -7.41 -0.29 9.52
CA TYR A 78 -6.15 -1.05 9.50
C TYR A 78 -6.30 -2.41 10.18
N GLU A 79 -6.94 -2.48 11.36
CA GLU A 79 -7.23 -3.74 12.06
C GLU A 79 -7.95 -4.72 11.13
N ARG A 80 -9.04 -4.27 10.49
CA ARG A 80 -9.82 -5.09 9.55
C ARG A 80 -9.05 -5.44 8.27
N LEU A 81 -8.21 -4.54 7.77
CA LEU A 81 -7.35 -4.80 6.60
C LEU A 81 -6.25 -5.81 6.89
N THR A 82 -5.84 -5.93 8.15
CA THR A 82 -4.80 -6.88 8.60
C THR A 82 -5.35 -8.20 9.12
N ASP A 83 -6.65 -8.46 8.94
CA ASP A 83 -7.26 -9.74 9.27
C ASP A 83 -6.54 -10.89 8.52
N PRO A 84 -6.04 -11.93 9.21
CA PRO A 84 -5.30 -13.01 8.55
C PRO A 84 -6.11 -13.75 7.48
N SER A 85 -7.42 -13.92 7.68
CA SER A 85 -8.29 -14.56 6.69
C SER A 85 -8.41 -13.72 5.41
N LEU A 86 -8.47 -12.39 5.55
CA LEU A 86 -8.42 -11.47 4.43
C LEU A 86 -7.05 -11.51 3.73
N LEU A 87 -5.96 -11.38 4.50
CA LEU A 87 -4.60 -11.34 3.96
C LEU A 87 -4.19 -12.65 3.28
N SER A 88 -4.62 -13.80 3.79
CA SER A 88 -4.32 -15.11 3.18
C SER A 88 -4.80 -15.21 1.73
N ARG A 89 -5.91 -14.53 1.39
CA ARG A 89 -6.45 -14.47 0.03
C ARG A 89 -5.56 -13.63 -0.91
N CYS A 90 -4.79 -12.70 -0.36
CA CYS A 90 -3.86 -11.85 -1.11
C CYS A 90 -2.52 -12.55 -1.41
N LEU A 91 -2.17 -13.65 -0.71
CA LEU A 91 -0.90 -14.38 -0.91
C LEU A 91 -0.72 -14.89 -2.34
N LEU A 92 -1.82 -15.21 -3.02
CA LEU A 92 -1.78 -15.72 -4.40
C LEU A 92 -1.39 -14.63 -5.42
N GLY A 93 -1.29 -13.37 -5.02
CA GLY A 93 -0.92 -12.25 -5.91
C GLY A 93 -1.89 -12.02 -7.07
N LYS A 94 -3.11 -12.57 -6.98
CA LYS A 94 -4.14 -12.42 -8.01
C LYS A 94 -4.72 -11.01 -7.98
N THR A 95 -4.99 -10.45 -9.15
CA THR A 95 -5.65 -9.15 -9.25
C THR A 95 -7.11 -9.28 -8.79
N GLN A 96 -7.65 -8.23 -8.16
CA GLN A 96 -9.08 -8.18 -7.82
C GLN A 96 -9.99 -8.11 -9.06
N ASN A 97 -9.44 -7.79 -10.23
CA ASN A 97 -10.20 -7.62 -11.47
C ASN A 97 -9.75 -8.62 -12.54
N ALA A 98 -10.17 -9.88 -12.39
CA ALA A 98 -9.98 -10.90 -13.41
C ALA A 98 -10.63 -10.50 -14.75
N ASN A 99 -11.75 -9.76 -14.69
CA ASN A 99 -12.46 -9.30 -15.87
C ASN A 99 -11.65 -8.26 -16.66
N GLU A 100 -10.93 -7.35 -16.01
CA GLU A 100 -10.03 -6.41 -16.71
C GLU A 100 -8.88 -7.13 -17.41
N SER A 101 -8.26 -8.12 -16.76
CA SER A 101 -7.20 -8.91 -17.37
C SER A 101 -7.71 -9.70 -18.59
N LEU A 102 -8.90 -10.30 -18.47
CA LEU A 102 -9.55 -10.99 -19.58
C LEU A 102 -9.95 -10.04 -20.70
N HIS A 103 -10.60 -8.92 -20.38
CA HIS A 103 -11.01 -7.90 -21.34
C HIS A 103 -9.81 -7.31 -22.08
N SER A 104 -8.66 -7.12 -21.43
CA SER A 104 -7.43 -6.68 -22.09
C SER A 104 -6.98 -7.66 -23.18
N VAL A 105 -7.09 -8.98 -22.95
CA VAL A 105 -6.75 -10.01 -23.94
C VAL A 105 -7.80 -10.06 -25.04
N ILE A 106 -9.09 -10.01 -24.69
CA ILE A 106 -10.20 -10.02 -25.65
C ILE A 106 -10.11 -8.81 -26.57
N TRP A 107 -9.91 -7.61 -26.04
CA TRP A 107 -9.86 -6.39 -26.86
C TRP A 107 -8.59 -6.29 -27.71
N ALA A 108 -7.49 -6.92 -27.29
CA ALA A 108 -6.30 -7.05 -28.13
C ALA A 108 -6.54 -7.97 -29.34
N LYS A 109 -7.38 -9.02 -29.19
CA LYS A 109 -7.73 -9.94 -30.28
C LYS A 109 -8.91 -9.48 -31.13
N CYS A 110 -9.92 -8.89 -30.49
CA CYS A 110 -11.16 -8.41 -31.10
C CYS A 110 -11.38 -6.94 -30.70
N PRO A 111 -10.74 -5.99 -31.39
CA PRO A 111 -10.85 -4.58 -31.05
C PRO A 111 -12.28 -4.10 -31.28
N LYS A 112 -12.81 -3.31 -30.33
CA LYS A 112 -14.19 -2.82 -30.35
C LYS A 112 -14.56 -1.99 -31.60
N HIS A 113 -13.55 -1.46 -32.29
CA HIS A 113 -13.72 -0.60 -33.46
C HIS A 113 -13.58 -1.35 -34.80
N THR A 114 -13.22 -2.64 -34.79
CA THR A 114 -12.97 -3.41 -36.03
C THR A 114 -14.15 -4.31 -36.39
N PHE A 115 -14.89 -4.81 -35.40
CA PHE A 115 -16.02 -5.73 -35.59
C PHE A 115 -17.39 -5.10 -35.26
N SER A 116 -17.56 -3.80 -35.51
CA SER A 116 -18.87 -3.16 -35.46
C SER A 116 -19.71 -3.65 -36.65
N GLY A 117 -20.60 -4.62 -36.38
CA GLY A 117 -21.47 -5.22 -37.39
C GLY A 117 -22.27 -4.18 -38.18
N LEU A 118 -22.26 -4.31 -39.50
CA LEU A 118 -22.96 -3.42 -40.45
C LEU A 118 -24.48 -3.68 -40.52
N HIS A 119 -25.01 -4.66 -39.77
CA HIS A 119 -26.44 -4.96 -39.74
C HIS A 119 -26.91 -5.30 -38.33
N ARG A 120 -27.82 -4.48 -37.80
CA ARG A 120 -28.74 -4.88 -36.74
C ARG A 120 -29.86 -5.67 -37.41
N VAL A 121 -30.09 -6.89 -36.96
CA VAL A 121 -31.34 -7.62 -37.19
C VAL A 121 -32.37 -7.13 -36.18
#